data_AF-A0A1E2WGP4-F1
#
_entry.id   AF-A0A1E2WGP4-F1
#
_cell.length_a   1.000
_cell.length_b   1.000
_cell.length_c   1.000
_cell.angle_alpha   90.00
_cell.angle_beta   90.00
_cell.angle_gamma   90.00
#
_symmetry.space_group_name_H-M   'P 1'
#
loop_
_entity.id
_entity.type
_entity.pdbx_description
1 polymer ?
#
loop_
_entity_poly.entity_id
_entity_poly.type
_entity_poly.pdbx_seq_one_letter_code
_entity_poly.pdbx_strand_id
1 'polypeptide(L)'
;MLHPQKLPFLESIGWQLKNVYQMSEKEIVQLYQRNWHHQTTFNNLKKEEKDFVHYLAKKYNSWILPDFEMFHLAHHKNILKILNAFNPEVFKKASAYFGGGTLLALEYDEYRLSKDIDFLFPYGTENYRYLRNLIYDEGIVALFQSTTDIELGDTTINQYGIRFPVVVNEITIKVEIVANGIFTLDPPVYPEWTKIPCLSISDRFTSKLMANADRWNDSSTQSRDLIDLAILRVNHEIPARAIAKAEESYEVKKPLVKAITNFTEKEKYRDKCFHELNIPEEKFPIIMDGINWLLADFESMN
;
A
#
# COMPACT_ATOMS: atom_id res chain seq x y z
N MET A 1 -6.09 -26.13 13.03
CA MET A 1 -7.16 -25.16 13.40
C MET A 1 -8.33 -25.97 13.93
N LEU A 2 -8.98 -25.53 15.01
CA LEU A 2 -10.18 -26.21 15.53
C LEU A 2 -11.34 -25.97 14.55
N HIS A 3 -12.06 -27.03 14.16
CA HIS A 3 -13.32 -26.88 13.42
C HIS A 3 -14.31 -26.08 14.27
N PRO A 4 -14.93 -25.00 13.75
CA PRO A 4 -15.96 -24.27 14.48
C PRO A 4 -17.12 -25.19 14.84
N GLN A 5 -17.67 -25.03 16.05
CA GLN A 5 -18.83 -25.83 16.48
C GLN A 5 -20.10 -25.50 15.70
N LYS A 6 -20.19 -24.30 15.12
CA LYS A 6 -21.33 -23.85 14.32
C LYS A 6 -20.87 -23.11 13.08
N LEU A 7 -21.53 -23.40 11.97
CA LEU A 7 -21.30 -22.82 10.64
C LEU A 7 -22.65 -22.31 10.08
N PRO A 8 -23.22 -21.23 10.66
CA PRO A 8 -24.57 -20.76 10.33
C PRO A 8 -24.75 -20.38 8.85
N PHE A 9 -23.71 -19.82 8.20
CA PHE A 9 -23.77 -19.55 6.77
C PHE A 9 -23.77 -20.85 5.96
N LEU A 10 -22.92 -21.83 6.31
CA LEU A 10 -22.90 -23.16 5.70
C LEU A 10 -24.26 -23.88 5.83
N GLU A 11 -24.87 -23.82 7.01
CA GLU A 11 -26.22 -24.36 7.27
C GLU A 11 -27.27 -23.71 6.35
N SER A 12 -27.15 -22.40 6.11
CA SER A 12 -28.08 -21.64 5.28
C SER A 12 -27.94 -21.99 3.80
N ILE A 13 -26.71 -22.06 3.27
CA ILE A 13 -26.45 -22.42 1.86
C ILE A 13 -26.59 -23.93 1.61
N GLY A 14 -26.49 -24.75 2.67
CA GLY A 14 -26.59 -26.20 2.65
C GLY A 14 -27.96 -26.72 3.10
N TRP A 15 -29.01 -25.90 3.10
CA TRP A 15 -30.32 -26.19 3.70
C TRP A 15 -31.00 -27.50 3.22
N GLN A 16 -30.64 -28.02 2.05
CA GLN A 16 -31.16 -29.28 1.50
C GLN A 16 -30.42 -30.53 2.01
N LEU A 17 -29.27 -30.35 2.67
CA LEU A 17 -28.41 -31.44 3.13
C LEU A 17 -28.84 -31.92 4.52
N LYS A 18 -28.85 -33.23 4.74
CA LYS A 18 -29.22 -33.82 6.04
C LYS A 18 -28.32 -33.36 7.19
N ASN A 19 -27.02 -33.20 6.93
CA ASN A 19 -26.04 -32.73 7.91
C ASN A 19 -24.79 -32.19 7.21
N VAL A 20 -24.61 -30.87 7.22
CA VAL A 20 -23.45 -30.19 6.62
C VAL A 20 -22.13 -30.51 7.32
N TYR A 21 -22.15 -30.94 8.59
CA TYR A 21 -20.96 -31.23 9.39
C TYR A 21 -20.34 -32.61 9.13
N GLN A 22 -21.00 -33.45 8.33
CA GLN A 22 -20.45 -34.74 7.89
C GLN A 22 -19.67 -34.64 6.57
N MET A 23 -19.71 -33.48 5.92
CA MET A 23 -18.99 -33.22 4.68
C MET A 23 -17.48 -33.12 4.93
N SER A 24 -16.70 -33.56 3.95
CA SER A 24 -15.26 -33.31 3.92
C SER A 24 -14.98 -31.81 3.73
N GLU A 25 -13.82 -31.35 4.18
CA GLU A 25 -13.36 -29.96 3.96
C GLU A 25 -13.43 -29.54 2.48
N LYS A 26 -13.16 -30.47 1.55
CA LYS A 26 -13.23 -30.23 0.10
C LYS A 26 -14.68 -30.01 -0.37
N GLU A 27 -15.63 -30.77 0.13
CA GLU A 27 -17.04 -30.60 -0.20
C GLU A 27 -17.58 -29.30 0.42
N ILE A 28 -17.13 -28.96 1.63
CA ILE A 28 -17.51 -27.71 2.30
C ILE A 28 -17.04 -26.49 1.48
N VAL A 29 -15.77 -26.45 1.05
CA VAL A 29 -15.26 -25.31 0.26
C VAL A 29 -15.98 -25.19 -1.09
N GLN A 30 -16.31 -26.30 -1.73
CA GLN A 30 -17.10 -26.30 -2.97
C GLN A 30 -18.53 -25.77 -2.76
N LEU A 31 -19.14 -26.07 -1.62
CA LEU A 31 -20.47 -25.57 -1.28
C LEU A 31 -20.44 -24.05 -1.04
N TYR A 32 -19.41 -23.53 -0.35
CA TYR A 32 -19.19 -22.09 -0.22
C TYR A 32 -18.98 -21.43 -1.57
N GLN A 33 -18.08 -21.95 -2.41
CA GLN A 33 -17.81 -21.43 -3.76
C GLN A 33 -19.11 -21.27 -4.54
N ARG A 34 -19.89 -22.34 -4.69
CA ARG A 34 -21.13 -22.32 -5.50
C ARG A 34 -22.16 -21.29 -5.02
N ASN A 35 -22.22 -21.01 -3.72
CA ASN A 35 -23.25 -20.17 -3.11
C ASN A 35 -22.70 -18.86 -2.53
N TRP A 36 -21.46 -18.49 -2.89
CA TRP A 36 -20.75 -17.39 -2.23
C TRP A 36 -21.48 -16.04 -2.34
N HIS A 37 -22.16 -15.81 -3.46
CA HIS A 37 -22.99 -14.64 -3.71
C HIS A 37 -24.14 -14.43 -2.70
N HIS A 38 -24.52 -15.46 -1.93
CA HIS A 38 -25.54 -15.36 -0.88
C HIS A 38 -25.00 -14.84 0.47
N GLN A 39 -23.69 -14.58 0.61
CA GLN A 39 -23.10 -14.10 1.86
C GLN A 39 -23.76 -12.82 2.39
N THR A 40 -24.14 -11.91 1.48
CA THR A 40 -24.84 -10.67 1.81
C THR A 40 -26.34 -10.87 2.01
N THR A 41 -26.94 -11.87 1.35
CA THR A 41 -28.36 -12.22 1.50
C THR A 41 -28.67 -12.76 2.88
N PHE A 42 -27.88 -13.73 3.35
CA PHE A 42 -28.08 -14.31 4.67
C PHE A 42 -27.49 -13.45 5.79
N ASN A 43 -26.41 -12.71 5.51
CA ASN A 43 -25.74 -11.80 6.43
C ASN A 43 -25.44 -12.44 7.82
N ASN A 44 -25.10 -13.73 7.82
CA ASN A 44 -24.90 -14.53 9.02
C ASN A 44 -23.52 -15.19 9.08
N LEU A 45 -22.61 -14.87 8.15
CA LEU A 45 -21.21 -15.31 8.17
C LEU A 45 -20.48 -14.69 9.37
N LYS A 46 -20.35 -15.44 10.46
CA LYS A 46 -19.71 -14.99 11.71
C LYS A 46 -18.19 -15.07 11.63
N LYS A 47 -17.48 -14.45 12.58
CA LYS A 47 -16.02 -14.36 12.56
C LYS A 47 -15.34 -15.74 12.57
N GLU A 48 -15.79 -16.65 13.41
CA GLU A 48 -15.22 -18.01 13.52
C GLU A 48 -15.43 -18.81 12.24
N GLU A 49 -16.61 -18.68 11.62
CA GLU A 49 -16.91 -19.30 10.33
C GLU A 49 -16.12 -18.64 9.20
N LYS A 50 -16.01 -17.30 9.19
CA LYS A 50 -15.20 -16.53 8.22
C LYS A 50 -13.74 -16.99 8.26
N ASP A 51 -13.18 -17.18 9.45
CA ASP A 51 -11.81 -17.67 9.63
C ASP A 51 -11.65 -19.12 9.14
N PHE A 52 -12.68 -19.97 9.33
CA PHE A 52 -12.70 -21.32 8.78
C PHE A 52 -12.83 -21.35 7.25
N VAL A 53 -13.71 -20.52 6.67
CA VAL A 53 -13.83 -20.40 5.20
C VAL A 53 -12.54 -19.84 4.60
N HIS A 54 -11.89 -18.87 5.25
CA HIS A 54 -10.58 -18.37 4.85
C HIS A 54 -9.52 -19.48 4.85
N TYR A 55 -9.46 -20.29 5.91
CA TYR A 55 -8.57 -21.46 5.97
C TYR A 55 -8.83 -22.44 4.83
N LEU A 56 -10.09 -22.79 4.57
CA LEU A 56 -10.45 -23.68 3.47
C LEU A 56 -10.11 -23.07 2.10
N ALA A 57 -10.42 -21.79 1.90
CA ALA A 57 -10.13 -21.07 0.68
C ALA A 57 -8.63 -21.06 0.38
N LYS A 58 -7.79 -20.87 1.40
CA LYS A 58 -6.33 -20.94 1.31
C LYS A 58 -5.85 -22.37 1.01
N LYS A 59 -6.34 -23.36 1.76
CA LYS A 59 -5.93 -24.77 1.62
C LYS A 59 -6.23 -25.35 0.23
N TYR A 60 -7.35 -24.94 -0.37
CA TYR A 60 -7.82 -25.47 -1.65
C TYR A 60 -7.64 -24.49 -2.83
N ASN A 61 -6.90 -23.39 -2.65
CA ASN A 61 -6.69 -22.36 -3.67
C ASN A 61 -7.99 -21.88 -4.34
N SER A 62 -8.96 -21.53 -3.51
CA SER A 62 -10.32 -21.18 -3.91
C SER A 62 -10.42 -19.77 -4.50
N TRP A 63 -11.27 -19.57 -5.51
CA TRP A 63 -11.54 -18.26 -6.11
C TRP A 63 -12.23 -17.27 -5.16
N ILE A 64 -12.78 -17.72 -4.03
CA ILE A 64 -13.36 -16.84 -3.00
C ILE A 64 -12.30 -16.26 -2.05
N LEU A 65 -11.04 -16.74 -2.10
CA LEU A 65 -9.97 -16.28 -1.21
C LEU A 65 -9.77 -14.76 -1.21
N PRO A 66 -9.84 -14.04 -2.36
CA PRO A 66 -9.81 -12.58 -2.43
C PRO A 66 -10.78 -11.88 -1.46
N ASP A 67 -11.99 -12.40 -1.26
CA ASP A 67 -12.99 -11.77 -0.37
C ASP A 67 -12.60 -11.82 1.11
N PHE A 68 -11.59 -12.60 1.46
CA PHE A 68 -11.02 -12.71 2.81
C PHE A 68 -9.71 -11.95 2.97
N GLU A 69 -9.05 -11.62 1.87
CA GLU A 69 -7.71 -11.06 1.87
C GLU A 69 -7.72 -9.70 1.19
N MET A 70 -7.56 -8.66 2.02
CA MET A 70 -7.51 -7.27 1.58
C MET A 70 -6.40 -6.99 0.55
N PHE A 71 -5.33 -7.78 0.56
CA PHE A 71 -4.22 -7.74 -0.39
C PHE A 71 -3.89 -9.17 -0.82
N HIS A 72 -3.47 -9.38 -2.06
CA HIS A 72 -3.11 -10.68 -2.62
C HIS A 72 -1.61 -10.98 -2.50
N LEU A 73 -0.75 -9.97 -2.68
CA LEU A 73 0.69 -10.18 -2.61
C LEU A 73 1.14 -10.49 -1.17
N ALA A 74 1.87 -11.59 -0.99
CA ALA A 74 2.35 -12.02 0.33
C ALA A 74 3.20 -10.93 1.01
N HIS A 75 3.99 -10.19 0.22
CA HIS A 75 4.80 -9.07 0.70
C HIS A 75 3.93 -7.91 1.23
N HIS A 76 2.86 -7.55 0.53
CA HIS A 76 1.96 -6.49 0.95
C HIS A 76 1.11 -6.88 2.16
N LYS A 77 0.75 -8.16 2.31
CA LYS A 77 0.15 -8.68 3.56
C LYS A 77 1.10 -8.52 4.74
N ASN A 78 2.39 -8.78 4.55
CA ASN A 78 3.42 -8.56 5.56
C ASN A 78 3.57 -7.06 5.91
N ILE A 79 3.54 -6.18 4.91
CA ILE A 79 3.51 -4.72 5.13
C ILE A 79 2.28 -4.33 5.95
N LEU A 80 1.09 -4.81 5.61
CA LEU A 80 -0.14 -4.53 6.36
C LEU A 80 -0.05 -4.99 7.82
N LYS A 81 0.58 -6.15 8.08
CA LYS A 81 0.84 -6.60 9.46
C LYS A 81 1.71 -5.60 10.23
N ILE A 82 2.79 -5.11 9.62
CA ILE A 82 3.66 -4.10 10.23
C ILE A 82 2.89 -2.79 10.46
N LEU A 83 2.10 -2.33 9.47
CA LEU A 83 1.28 -1.13 9.60
C LEU A 83 0.27 -1.23 10.75
N ASN A 84 -0.32 -2.41 10.97
CA ASN A 84 -1.23 -2.66 12.09
C ASN A 84 -0.52 -2.82 13.45
N ALA A 85 0.79 -3.08 13.45
CA ALA A 85 1.61 -3.18 14.65
C ALA A 85 2.06 -1.80 15.16
N PHE A 86 2.16 -0.79 14.29
CA PHE A 86 2.45 0.58 14.68
C PHE A 86 1.39 1.17 15.60
N ASN A 87 1.80 2.10 16.48
CA ASN A 87 0.92 2.88 17.35
C ASN A 87 0.41 4.12 16.61
N PRO A 88 -0.87 4.19 16.19
CA PRO A 88 -1.35 5.29 15.35
C PRO A 88 -1.25 6.67 16.03
N GLU A 89 -1.38 6.75 17.36
CA GLU A 89 -1.32 8.02 18.08
C GLU A 89 0.08 8.61 18.08
N VAL A 90 1.12 7.78 18.05
CA VAL A 90 2.51 8.25 17.93
C VAL A 90 2.73 8.92 16.56
N PHE A 91 2.31 8.27 15.48
CA PHE A 91 2.44 8.80 14.12
C PHE A 91 1.59 10.05 13.90
N LYS A 92 0.38 10.07 14.45
CA LYS A 92 -0.51 11.24 14.42
C LYS A 92 0.10 12.44 15.16
N LYS A 93 0.58 12.24 16.38
CA LYS A 93 1.22 13.29 17.19
C LYS A 93 2.50 13.82 16.53
N ALA A 94 3.24 12.94 15.86
CA ALA A 94 4.44 13.31 15.12
C ALA A 94 4.18 13.95 13.74
N SER A 95 2.92 13.97 13.28
CA SER A 95 2.58 14.28 11.88
C SER A 95 3.44 13.48 10.87
N ALA A 96 3.74 12.22 11.21
CA ALA A 96 4.50 11.31 10.36
C ALA A 96 3.50 10.51 9.50
N TYR A 97 3.43 10.85 8.22
CA TYR A 97 2.41 10.33 7.31
C TYR A 97 2.97 9.24 6.42
N PHE A 98 2.32 8.08 6.42
CA PHE A 98 2.64 6.99 5.51
C PHE A 98 2.48 7.45 4.06
N GLY A 99 3.43 7.10 3.22
CA GLY A 99 3.52 7.60 1.85
C GLY A 99 4.35 6.68 0.96
N GLY A 100 5.03 7.30 0.01
CA GLY A 100 5.87 6.58 -0.94
C GLY A 100 5.07 5.69 -1.88
N GLY A 101 5.80 4.79 -2.55
CA GLY A 101 5.22 3.90 -3.55
C GLY A 101 4.31 2.82 -2.97
N THR A 102 4.55 2.43 -1.73
CA THR A 102 3.81 1.35 -1.06
C THR A 102 2.41 1.80 -0.69
N LEU A 103 2.21 3.05 -0.25
CA LEU A 103 0.87 3.60 -0.08
C LEU A 103 0.05 3.49 -1.36
N LEU A 104 0.64 3.84 -2.51
CA LEU A 104 -0.05 3.78 -3.80
C LEU A 104 -0.34 2.35 -4.22
N ALA A 105 0.63 1.44 -4.07
CA ALA A 105 0.44 0.03 -4.42
C ALA A 105 -0.68 -0.62 -3.60
N LEU A 106 -0.77 -0.33 -2.29
CA LEU A 106 -1.84 -0.83 -1.45
C LEU A 106 -3.20 -0.18 -1.78
N GLU A 107 -3.23 1.12 -2.07
CA GLU A 107 -4.49 1.82 -2.37
C GLU A 107 -5.08 1.42 -3.74
N TYR A 108 -4.24 1.21 -4.75
CA TYR A 108 -4.65 1.07 -6.15
C TYR A 108 -4.45 -0.36 -6.67
N ASP A 109 -5.01 -1.32 -5.94
CA ASP A 109 -5.18 -2.72 -6.38
C ASP A 109 -3.87 -3.41 -6.77
N GLU A 110 -2.84 -3.21 -5.94
CA GLU A 110 -1.53 -3.87 -6.06
C GLU A 110 -0.93 -3.83 -7.47
N TYR A 111 -1.11 -2.71 -8.18
CA TYR A 111 -0.69 -2.57 -9.58
C TYR A 111 0.81 -2.84 -9.82
N ARG A 112 1.62 -2.82 -8.76
CA ARG A 112 3.01 -3.26 -8.78
C ARG A 112 3.43 -3.75 -7.39
N LEU A 113 4.52 -4.51 -7.34
CA LEU A 113 5.16 -4.82 -6.07
C LEU A 113 5.86 -3.58 -5.50
N SER A 114 5.60 -3.27 -4.22
CA SER A 114 6.34 -2.26 -3.46
C SER A 114 6.90 -2.88 -2.18
N LYS A 115 8.17 -2.60 -1.87
CA LYS A 115 8.93 -3.41 -0.91
C LYS A 115 9.08 -2.77 0.48
N ASP A 116 9.18 -1.45 0.52
CA ASP A 116 9.56 -0.71 1.73
C ASP A 116 8.36 0.01 2.35
N ILE A 117 8.50 0.54 3.55
CA ILE A 117 7.50 1.37 4.22
C ILE A 117 8.11 2.75 4.46
N ASP A 118 7.56 3.77 3.79
CA ASP A 118 8.06 5.14 3.86
C ASP A 118 7.06 6.06 4.56
N PHE A 119 7.55 6.89 5.47
CA PHE A 119 6.81 7.97 6.09
C PHE A 119 7.50 9.31 5.85
N LEU A 120 6.70 10.37 5.64
CA LEU A 120 7.17 11.74 5.64
C LEU A 120 6.72 12.46 6.91
N PHE A 121 7.60 13.21 7.55
CA PHE A 121 7.23 14.12 8.64
C PHE A 121 7.72 15.55 8.34
N PRO A 122 7.09 16.60 8.89
CA PRO A 122 7.51 17.97 8.64
C PRO A 122 8.85 18.29 9.33
N TYR A 123 9.86 18.64 8.53
CA TYR A 123 11.21 18.97 9.03
C TYR A 123 11.21 20.22 9.90
N GLY A 124 12.17 20.30 10.83
CA GLY A 124 12.40 21.49 11.65
C GLY A 124 11.31 21.78 12.69
N THR A 125 10.36 20.86 12.89
CA THR A 125 9.27 21.00 13.85
C THR A 125 9.57 20.31 15.18
N GLU A 126 8.85 20.71 16.23
CA GLU A 126 8.84 20.01 17.54
C GLU A 126 8.39 18.54 17.40
N ASN A 127 7.66 18.21 16.34
CA ASN A 127 7.11 16.87 16.12
C ASN A 127 8.20 15.81 15.89
N TYR A 128 9.30 16.17 15.22
CA TYR A 128 10.43 15.24 15.09
C TYR A 128 11.26 15.13 16.36
N ARG A 129 11.37 16.22 17.13
CA ARG A 129 11.98 16.18 18.45
C ARG A 129 11.21 15.22 19.36
N TYR A 130 9.88 15.24 19.29
CA TYR A 130 9.04 14.26 19.96
C TYR A 130 9.38 12.81 19.59
N LEU A 131 9.45 12.46 18.30
CA LEU A 131 9.81 11.10 17.87
C LEU A 131 11.19 10.68 18.37
N ARG A 132 12.20 11.56 18.27
CA ARG A 132 13.56 11.24 18.72
C ARG A 132 13.64 11.06 20.23
N ASN A 133 12.98 11.91 21.01
CA ASN A 133 12.95 11.76 22.47
C ASN A 133 12.26 10.47 22.87
N LEU A 134 11.10 10.17 22.27
CA LEU A 134 10.38 8.91 22.51
C LEU A 134 11.26 7.69 22.25
N ILE A 135 11.97 7.65 21.12
CA ILE A 135 12.84 6.53 20.77
C ILE A 135 14.11 6.50 21.64
N TYR A 136 14.62 7.65 22.06
CA TYR A 136 15.77 7.72 22.97
C TYR A 136 15.42 7.15 24.35
N ASP A 137 14.23 7.45 24.86
CA ASP A 137 13.78 7.06 26.19
C ASP A 137 13.30 5.59 26.24
N GLU A 138 12.54 5.16 25.23
CA GLU A 138 11.83 3.87 25.23
C GLU A 138 12.32 2.89 24.15
N GLY A 139 13.24 3.31 23.28
CA GLY A 139 13.71 2.52 22.15
C GLY A 139 12.73 2.52 20.96
N ILE A 140 13.12 1.85 19.87
CA ILE A 140 12.32 1.81 18.63
C ILE A 140 10.96 1.13 18.80
N VAL A 141 10.83 0.26 19.82
CA VAL A 141 9.58 -0.42 20.20
C VAL A 141 8.47 0.57 20.55
N ALA A 142 8.80 1.79 20.97
CA ALA A 142 7.82 2.83 21.30
C ALA A 142 6.97 3.29 20.10
N LEU A 143 7.42 3.02 18.87
CA LEU A 143 6.61 3.26 17.66
C LEU A 143 5.47 2.25 17.49
N PHE A 144 5.46 1.17 18.27
CA PHE A 144 4.58 0.03 18.11
C PHE A 144 3.61 -0.10 19.29
N GLN A 145 2.37 -0.48 18.99
CA GLN A 145 1.39 -0.89 20.01
C GLN A 145 1.50 -2.38 20.34
N SER A 146 2.12 -3.17 19.46
CA SER A 146 2.43 -4.59 19.66
C SER A 146 3.59 -4.99 18.75
N THR A 147 4.49 -5.82 19.24
CA THR A 147 5.58 -6.42 18.45
C THR A 147 5.53 -7.95 18.45
N THR A 148 4.42 -8.56 18.86
CA THR A 148 4.33 -10.03 19.08
C THR A 148 4.73 -10.87 17.87
N ASP A 149 4.38 -10.41 16.66
CA ASP A 149 4.59 -11.15 15.41
C ASP A 149 5.71 -10.58 14.52
N ILE A 150 6.52 -9.66 15.07
CA ILE A 150 7.59 -8.96 14.32
C ILE A 150 8.86 -8.86 15.15
N GLU A 151 10.01 -8.84 14.47
CA GLU A 151 11.31 -8.57 15.08
C GLU A 151 11.86 -7.23 14.56
N LEU A 152 12.39 -6.41 15.46
CA LEU A 152 12.95 -5.11 15.13
C LEU A 152 14.47 -5.22 15.06
N GLY A 153 15.06 -4.84 13.93
CA GLY A 153 16.52 -4.84 13.79
C GLY A 153 17.17 -3.51 14.12
N ASP A 154 18.44 -3.38 13.76
CA ASP A 154 19.27 -2.23 14.11
C ASP A 154 18.70 -0.92 13.56
N THR A 155 18.57 0.06 14.44
CA THR A 155 17.96 1.36 14.12
C THR A 155 19.03 2.42 13.91
N THR A 156 18.94 3.11 12.78
CA THR A 156 19.71 4.32 12.49
C THR A 156 18.85 5.55 12.70
N ILE A 157 19.30 6.48 13.54
CA ILE A 157 18.59 7.73 13.85
C ILE A 157 19.55 8.90 13.62
N ASN A 158 19.13 9.88 12.83
CA ASN A 158 19.90 11.12 12.64
C ASN A 158 18.95 12.32 12.47
N GLN A 159 19.45 13.49 12.11
CA GLN A 159 18.59 14.68 11.95
C GLN A 159 17.61 14.61 10.76
N TYR A 160 17.81 13.68 9.83
CA TYR A 160 17.04 13.55 8.59
C TYR A 160 16.02 12.41 8.63
N GLY A 161 16.05 11.57 9.67
CA GLY A 161 15.07 10.50 9.81
C GLY A 161 15.50 9.34 10.68
N ILE A 162 14.58 8.37 10.77
CA ILE A 162 14.71 7.11 11.50
C ILE A 162 14.60 5.99 10.47
N ARG A 163 15.53 5.04 10.48
CA ARG A 163 15.54 3.90 9.55
C ARG A 163 15.83 2.63 10.31
N PHE A 164 15.01 1.62 10.10
CA PHE A 164 15.16 0.33 10.76
C PHE A 164 14.51 -0.77 9.92
N PRO A 165 15.07 -1.98 9.91
CA PRO A 165 14.40 -3.13 9.33
C PRO A 165 13.41 -3.74 10.33
N VAL A 166 12.31 -4.28 9.82
CA VAL A 166 11.35 -5.10 10.55
C VAL A 166 11.29 -6.46 9.87
N VAL A 167 11.48 -7.53 10.63
CA VAL A 167 11.36 -8.90 10.13
C VAL A 167 9.98 -9.44 10.49
N VAL A 168 9.26 -9.95 9.50
CA VAL A 168 7.95 -10.59 9.66
C VAL A 168 7.88 -11.80 8.74
N ASN A 169 7.49 -12.96 9.28
CA ASN A 169 7.47 -14.21 8.50
C ASN A 169 8.79 -14.45 7.74
N GLU A 170 9.94 -14.28 8.39
CA GLU A 170 11.30 -14.41 7.80
C GLU A 170 11.65 -13.40 6.69
N ILE A 171 10.76 -12.46 6.38
CA ILE A 171 10.99 -11.40 5.39
C ILE A 171 11.37 -10.10 6.09
N THR A 172 12.51 -9.54 5.69
CA THR A 172 12.96 -8.22 6.14
C THR A 172 12.32 -7.12 5.28
N ILE A 173 11.60 -6.23 5.93
CA ILE A 173 10.99 -5.04 5.32
C ILE A 173 11.65 -3.81 5.91
N LYS A 174 12.13 -2.92 5.03
CA LYS A 174 12.75 -1.67 5.45
C LYS A 174 11.67 -0.64 5.80
N VAL A 175 11.84 0.02 6.94
CA VAL A 175 11.02 1.18 7.34
C VAL A 175 11.89 2.42 7.34
N GLU A 176 11.41 3.49 6.70
CA GLU A 176 12.00 4.82 6.75
C GLU A 176 10.97 5.85 7.21
N ILE A 177 11.33 6.65 8.20
CA ILE A 177 10.58 7.84 8.61
C ILE A 177 11.49 9.04 8.33
N VAL A 178 11.24 9.73 7.22
CA VAL A 178 12.16 10.72 6.66
C VAL A 178 11.60 12.14 6.78
N ALA A 179 12.53 13.08 7.00
CA ALA A 179 12.22 14.49 7.06
C ALA A 179 11.79 15.01 5.68
N ASN A 180 10.64 15.66 5.64
CA ASN A 180 10.23 16.50 4.52
C ASN A 180 10.35 17.97 4.91
N GLY A 181 11.36 18.65 4.35
CA GLY A 181 11.56 20.09 4.53
C GLY A 181 11.29 20.91 3.26
N ILE A 182 10.76 20.27 2.22
CA ILE A 182 10.70 20.87 0.88
C ILE A 182 9.33 21.46 0.59
N PHE A 183 8.26 20.82 1.07
CA PHE A 183 6.89 21.34 0.93
C PHE A 183 6.11 21.14 2.22
N THR A 184 5.11 21.99 2.45
CA THR A 184 4.22 21.84 3.61
C THR A 184 3.26 20.69 3.38
N LEU A 185 3.23 19.73 4.30
CA LEU A 185 2.29 18.61 4.27
C LEU A 185 0.86 19.10 4.55
N ASP A 186 -0.09 18.65 3.74
CA ASP A 186 -1.51 18.85 4.00
C ASP A 186 -1.98 17.98 5.19
N PRO A 187 -3.20 18.22 5.71
CA PRO A 187 -3.83 17.27 6.63
C PRO A 187 -3.85 15.84 6.05
N PRO A 188 -3.59 14.81 6.89
CA PRO A 188 -3.50 13.44 6.43
C PRO A 188 -4.89 12.87 6.13
N VAL A 189 -4.91 11.79 5.37
CA VAL A 189 -6.11 10.96 5.13
C VAL A 189 -5.97 9.62 5.84
N TYR A 190 -7.09 8.94 6.07
CA TYR A 190 -7.16 7.64 6.74
C TYR A 190 -7.94 6.67 5.86
N PRO A 191 -7.26 5.91 4.98
CA PRO A 191 -7.91 4.86 4.21
C PRO A 191 -8.55 3.81 5.12
N GLU A 192 -9.63 3.17 4.67
CA GLU A 192 -10.39 2.22 5.51
C GLU A 192 -9.55 1.04 6.03
N TRP A 193 -8.50 0.68 5.28
CA TRP A 193 -7.63 -0.45 5.56
C TRP A 193 -6.53 -0.17 6.60
N THR A 194 -6.34 1.08 7.04
CA THR A 194 -5.30 1.43 8.03
C THR A 194 -5.71 2.57 8.96
N LYS A 195 -5.26 2.50 10.22
CA LYS A 195 -5.41 3.60 11.18
C LYS A 195 -4.24 4.59 11.14
N ILE A 196 -3.19 4.26 10.40
CA ILE A 196 -2.00 5.10 10.26
C ILE A 196 -2.33 6.31 9.39
N PRO A 197 -1.92 7.53 9.77
CA PRO A 197 -2.14 8.71 8.94
C PRO A 197 -1.37 8.57 7.62
N CYS A 198 -2.02 8.78 6.49
CA CYS A 198 -1.44 8.68 5.16
C CYS A 198 -1.37 10.04 4.47
N LEU A 199 -0.45 10.20 3.52
CA LEU A 199 -0.37 11.39 2.68
C LEU A 199 -1.70 11.66 1.96
N SER A 200 -2.10 12.94 1.94
CA SER A 200 -3.21 13.43 1.14
C SER A 200 -2.99 13.14 -0.35
N ILE A 201 -4.06 13.10 -1.15
CA ILE A 201 -3.93 12.92 -2.61
C ILE A 201 -3.01 13.99 -3.22
N SER A 202 -3.13 15.25 -2.78
CA SER A 202 -2.26 16.33 -3.24
C SER A 202 -0.79 16.08 -2.91
N ASP A 203 -0.47 15.57 -1.72
CA ASP A 203 0.92 15.33 -1.32
C ASP A 203 1.49 14.03 -1.94
N ARG A 204 0.63 13.06 -2.26
CA ARG A 204 1.01 11.90 -3.09
C ARG A 204 1.50 12.37 -4.46
N PHE A 205 0.74 13.25 -5.14
CA PHE A 205 1.18 13.87 -6.40
C PHE A 205 2.45 14.71 -6.22
N THR A 206 2.47 15.61 -5.23
CA THR A 206 3.61 16.52 -4.98
C THR A 206 4.91 15.73 -4.79
N SER A 207 4.91 14.75 -3.88
CA SER A 207 6.09 13.94 -3.59
C SER A 207 6.56 13.12 -4.80
N LYS A 208 5.63 12.60 -5.61
CA LYS A 208 5.97 11.82 -6.81
C LYS A 208 6.48 12.67 -7.97
N LEU A 209 5.93 13.87 -8.17
CA LEU A 209 6.45 14.83 -9.14
C LEU A 209 7.90 15.19 -8.84
N MET A 210 8.19 15.47 -7.57
CA MET A 210 9.55 15.82 -7.12
C MET A 210 10.50 14.63 -7.23
N ALA A 211 10.09 13.45 -6.76
CA ALA A 211 10.89 12.24 -6.92
C ALA A 211 11.20 11.96 -8.39
N ASN A 212 10.21 12.08 -9.29
CA ASN A 212 10.43 11.95 -10.73
C ASN A 212 11.43 13.01 -11.24
N ALA A 213 11.30 14.27 -10.83
CA ALA A 213 12.22 15.32 -11.24
C ALA A 213 13.68 15.01 -10.87
N ASP A 214 13.90 14.47 -9.67
CA ASP A 214 15.24 14.13 -9.17
C ASP A 214 15.89 12.96 -9.91
N ARG A 215 15.11 11.94 -10.31
CA ARG A 215 15.68 10.64 -10.75
C ARG A 215 15.04 9.99 -11.98
N TRP A 216 14.25 10.70 -12.78
CA TRP A 216 13.59 10.12 -13.97
C TRP A 216 14.57 9.48 -14.97
N ASN A 217 15.77 10.03 -15.11
CA ASN A 217 16.78 9.52 -16.05
C ASN A 217 17.63 8.38 -15.47
N ASP A 218 17.45 8.04 -14.18
CA ASP A 218 18.13 6.92 -13.55
C ASP A 218 17.35 5.62 -13.80
N SER A 219 17.87 4.81 -14.72
CA SER A 219 17.28 3.51 -15.06
C SER A 219 17.17 2.53 -13.89
N SER A 220 17.97 2.72 -12.83
CA SER A 220 17.91 1.88 -11.61
C SER A 220 16.65 2.08 -10.78
N THR A 221 15.85 3.10 -11.11
CA THR A 221 14.58 3.44 -10.46
C THR A 221 13.37 2.85 -11.19
N GLN A 222 13.60 2.18 -12.34
CA GLN A 222 12.58 1.53 -13.16
C GLN A 222 11.39 2.45 -13.52
N SER A 223 11.61 3.77 -13.65
CA SER A 223 10.55 4.76 -13.90
C SER A 223 9.38 4.67 -12.89
N ARG A 224 9.62 4.13 -11.69
CA ARG A 224 8.54 3.83 -10.73
C ARG A 224 7.74 5.06 -10.33
N ASP A 225 8.38 6.24 -10.23
CA ASP A 225 7.67 7.47 -9.87
C ASP A 225 6.78 7.98 -11.00
N LEU A 226 7.20 7.82 -12.26
CA LEU A 226 6.35 8.11 -13.43
C LEU A 226 5.15 7.15 -13.50
N ILE A 227 5.37 5.85 -13.28
CA ILE A 227 4.30 4.84 -13.26
C ILE A 227 3.32 5.11 -12.12
N ASP A 228 3.84 5.47 -10.94
CA ASP A 228 3.03 5.87 -9.78
C ASP A 228 2.19 7.13 -10.07
N LEU A 229 2.77 8.13 -10.76
CA LEU A 229 2.02 9.31 -11.23
C LEU A 229 0.93 8.95 -12.23
N ALA A 230 1.19 8.01 -13.14
CA ALA A 230 0.21 7.56 -14.11
C ALA A 230 -0.99 6.90 -13.41
N ILE A 231 -0.73 6.02 -12.44
CA ILE A 231 -1.80 5.40 -11.64
C ILE A 231 -2.58 6.43 -10.82
N LEU A 232 -1.88 7.37 -10.17
CA LEU A 232 -2.54 8.47 -9.47
C LEU A 232 -3.45 9.26 -10.42
N ARG A 233 -2.95 9.57 -11.62
CA ARG A 233 -3.69 10.33 -12.63
C ARG A 233 -4.91 9.59 -13.15
N VAL A 234 -4.84 8.27 -13.25
CA VAL A 234 -6.00 7.45 -13.65
C VAL A 234 -7.14 7.57 -12.64
N ASN A 235 -6.81 7.61 -11.35
CA ASN A 235 -7.79 7.61 -10.27
C ASN A 235 -8.22 9.01 -9.84
N HIS A 236 -7.40 10.03 -10.08
CA HIS A 236 -7.62 11.40 -9.64
C HIS A 236 -7.11 12.41 -10.66
N GLU A 237 -7.88 13.48 -10.90
CA GLU A 237 -7.33 14.67 -11.53
C GLU A 237 -6.20 15.25 -10.66
N ILE A 238 -5.17 15.80 -11.32
CA ILE A 238 -4.03 16.38 -10.60
C ILE A 238 -4.47 17.69 -9.94
N PRO A 239 -4.43 17.81 -8.61
CA PRO A 239 -4.75 19.07 -7.97
C PRO A 239 -3.74 20.14 -8.41
N ALA A 240 -4.21 21.30 -8.91
CA ALA A 240 -3.32 22.40 -9.31
C ALA A 240 -2.34 22.81 -8.20
N ARG A 241 -2.79 22.75 -6.95
CA ARG A 241 -1.97 23.00 -5.75
C ARG A 241 -0.83 21.99 -5.56
N ALA A 242 -0.96 20.75 -6.04
CA ALA A 242 0.10 19.75 -5.94
C ALA A 242 1.27 20.11 -6.86
N ILE A 243 0.97 20.55 -8.08
CA ILE A 243 1.98 21.04 -9.03
C ILE A 243 2.62 22.32 -8.49
N ALA A 244 1.80 23.28 -8.01
CA ALA A 244 2.32 24.52 -7.43
C ALA A 244 3.26 24.26 -6.24
N LYS A 245 2.86 23.38 -5.30
CA LYS A 245 3.71 22.98 -4.16
C LYS A 245 5.04 22.35 -4.58
N ALA A 246 5.04 21.55 -5.64
CA ALA A 246 6.28 20.95 -6.15
C ALA A 246 7.19 22.00 -6.84
N GLU A 247 6.58 22.87 -7.67
CA GLU A 247 7.27 23.92 -8.43
C GLU A 247 7.85 25.05 -7.57
N GLU A 248 7.39 25.22 -6.33
CA GLU A 248 8.00 26.17 -5.37
C GLU A 248 9.47 25.86 -5.08
N SER A 249 9.86 24.58 -5.14
CA SER A 249 11.21 24.13 -4.79
C SER A 249 11.98 23.50 -5.96
N TYR A 250 11.30 22.87 -6.92
CA TYR A 250 11.91 22.12 -8.02
C TYR A 250 11.17 22.36 -9.33
N GLU A 251 11.88 22.54 -10.44
CA GLU A 251 11.26 22.44 -11.77
C GLU A 251 10.83 20.98 -12.00
N VAL A 252 9.53 20.66 -11.91
CA VAL A 252 9.02 19.28 -12.02
C VAL A 252 8.30 19.02 -13.33
N LYS A 253 7.69 20.04 -13.95
CA LYS A 253 6.97 19.93 -15.23
C LYS A 253 7.86 19.42 -16.36
N LYS A 254 9.01 20.07 -16.57
CA LYS A 254 9.92 19.74 -17.67
C LYS A 254 10.56 18.36 -17.50
N PRO A 255 11.06 17.95 -16.31
CA PRO A 255 11.46 16.57 -16.09
C PRO A 255 10.36 15.54 -16.30
N LEU A 256 9.11 15.85 -15.95
CA LEU A 256 7.98 14.94 -16.19
C LEU A 256 7.76 14.70 -17.68
N VAL A 257 7.72 15.76 -18.50
CA VAL A 257 7.58 15.62 -19.96
C VAL A 257 8.71 14.77 -20.54
N LYS A 258 9.96 15.01 -20.11
CA LYS A 258 11.11 14.19 -20.54
C LYS A 258 10.98 12.73 -20.11
N ALA A 259 10.49 12.47 -18.90
CA ALA A 259 10.26 11.12 -18.40
C ALA A 259 9.21 10.39 -19.25
N ILE A 260 8.10 11.07 -19.57
CA ILE A 260 7.04 10.56 -20.45
C ILE A 260 7.62 10.20 -21.82
N THR A 261 8.29 11.15 -22.49
CA THR A 261 8.90 10.91 -23.82
C THR A 261 9.87 9.73 -23.79
N ASN A 262 10.75 9.68 -22.79
CA ASN A 262 11.70 8.58 -22.66
C ASN A 262 11.01 7.22 -22.48
N PHE A 263 9.91 7.18 -21.73
CA PHE A 263 9.15 5.95 -21.44
C PHE A 263 8.30 5.48 -22.63
N THR A 264 7.73 6.41 -23.41
CA THR A 264 6.91 6.10 -24.59
C THR A 264 7.77 5.66 -25.76
N GLU A 265 8.89 6.35 -26.03
CA GLU A 265 9.76 6.06 -27.18
C GLU A 265 10.63 4.80 -26.99
N LYS A 266 10.90 4.38 -25.75
CA LYS A 266 11.79 3.24 -25.46
C LYS A 266 11.01 2.02 -24.95
N GLU A 267 10.32 1.34 -25.86
CA GLU A 267 9.53 0.14 -25.58
C GLU A 267 10.29 -0.92 -24.77
N LYS A 268 11.50 -1.32 -25.20
CA LYS A 268 12.31 -2.31 -24.46
C LYS A 268 12.63 -1.89 -23.01
N TYR A 269 12.78 -0.59 -22.78
CA TYR A 269 13.03 -0.07 -21.43
C TYR A 269 11.74 -0.09 -20.60
N ARG A 270 10.61 0.31 -21.17
CA ARG A 270 9.28 0.21 -20.55
C ARG A 270 8.95 -1.22 -20.14
N ASP A 271 9.13 -2.20 -21.04
CA ASP A 271 8.84 -3.60 -20.75
C ASP A 271 9.72 -4.12 -19.60
N LYS A 272 11.00 -3.71 -19.58
CA LYS A 272 11.89 -4.00 -18.45
C LYS A 272 11.36 -3.39 -17.15
N CYS A 273 10.89 -2.14 -17.17
CA CYS A 273 10.33 -1.50 -15.97
C CYS A 273 9.10 -2.26 -15.45
N PHE A 274 8.18 -2.64 -16.33
CA PHE A 274 7.00 -3.43 -15.97
C PHE A 274 7.38 -4.78 -15.35
N HIS A 275 8.34 -5.48 -15.95
CA HIS A 275 8.84 -6.76 -15.44
C HIS A 275 9.48 -6.62 -14.05
N GLU A 276 10.44 -5.69 -13.89
CA GLU A 276 11.19 -5.51 -12.63
C GLU A 276 10.31 -5.04 -11.46
N LEU A 277 9.25 -4.29 -11.76
CA LEU A 277 8.27 -3.84 -10.78
C LEU A 277 7.17 -4.89 -10.50
N ASN A 278 7.20 -6.04 -11.16
CA ASN A 278 6.17 -7.08 -11.10
C ASN A 278 4.77 -6.50 -11.35
N ILE A 279 4.63 -5.72 -12.41
CA ILE A 279 3.35 -5.17 -12.84
C ILE A 279 2.56 -6.27 -13.54
N PRO A 280 1.32 -6.56 -13.12
CA PRO A 280 0.46 -7.50 -13.85
C PRO A 280 0.13 -6.97 -15.26
N GLU A 281 0.10 -7.85 -16.27
CA GLU A 281 -0.10 -7.46 -17.67
C GLU A 281 -1.42 -6.70 -17.87
N GLU A 282 -2.46 -7.03 -17.11
CA GLU A 282 -3.75 -6.32 -17.13
C GLU A 282 -3.66 -4.85 -16.69
N LYS A 283 -2.60 -4.47 -15.98
CA LYS A 283 -2.35 -3.08 -15.56
C LYS A 283 -1.58 -2.27 -16.59
N PHE A 284 -0.96 -2.90 -17.60
CA PHE A 284 -0.19 -2.20 -18.64
C PHE A 284 -1.02 -1.16 -19.39
N PRO A 285 -2.21 -1.47 -19.95
CA PRO A 285 -3.02 -0.47 -20.64
C PRO A 285 -3.45 0.67 -19.70
N ILE A 286 -3.79 0.37 -18.44
CA ILE A 286 -4.19 1.37 -17.44
C ILE A 286 -3.05 2.37 -17.18
N ILE A 287 -1.83 1.87 -17.01
CA ILE A 287 -0.65 2.72 -16.81
C ILE A 287 -0.43 3.58 -18.06
N MET A 288 -0.52 3.00 -19.26
CA MET A 288 -0.32 3.75 -20.51
C MET A 288 -1.38 4.84 -20.71
N ASP A 289 -2.64 4.59 -20.34
CA ASP A 289 -3.69 5.62 -20.35
C ASP A 289 -3.34 6.76 -19.38
N GLY A 290 -2.87 6.43 -18.18
CA GLY A 290 -2.38 7.43 -17.22
C GLY A 290 -1.22 8.26 -17.74
N ILE A 291 -0.27 7.65 -18.46
CA ILE A 291 0.85 8.35 -19.12
C ILE A 291 0.33 9.32 -20.20
N ASN A 292 -0.65 8.89 -21.01
CA ASN A 292 -1.26 9.74 -22.03
C ASN A 292 -2.02 10.92 -21.42
N TRP A 293 -2.73 10.71 -20.32
CA TRP A 293 -3.40 11.79 -19.59
C TRP A 293 -2.41 12.77 -18.97
N LEU A 294 -1.31 12.28 -18.38
CA LEU A 294 -0.24 13.14 -17.90
C LEU A 294 0.36 13.98 -19.04
N LEU A 295 0.57 13.41 -20.21
CA LEU A 295 1.09 14.16 -21.36
C LEU A 295 0.13 15.28 -21.76
N ALA A 296 -1.15 14.97 -21.91
CA ALA A 296 -2.18 15.96 -22.28
C ALA A 296 -2.29 17.09 -21.24
N ASP A 297 -2.28 16.75 -19.95
CA ASP A 297 -2.33 17.74 -18.87
C ASP A 297 -1.14 18.70 -18.96
N PHE A 298 0.09 18.20 -19.16
CA PHE A 298 1.29 19.03 -19.11
C PHE A 298 1.66 19.70 -20.45
N GLU A 299 1.18 19.20 -21.58
CA GLU A 299 1.26 19.91 -22.86
C GLU A 299 0.31 21.12 -22.90
N SER A 300 -0.88 21.01 -22.30
CA SER A 300 -1.85 22.12 -22.23
C SER A 300 -1.47 23.24 -21.25
N MET A 301 -0.47 23.00 -20.38
CA MET A 301 0.02 23.96 -19.39
C MET A 301 1.23 24.78 -19.85
N ASN A 302 1.73 24.55 -21.07
CA ASN A 302 2.86 25.27 -21.67
C ASN A 302 2.41 26.38 -22.62
#